data_AF-A0A961MWY4-F1
#
_entry.id   AF-A0A961MWY4-F1
#
_cell.length_a   1.000
_cell.length_b   1.000
_cell.length_c   1.000
_cell.angle_alpha   90.00
_cell.angle_beta   90.00
_cell.angle_gamma   90.00
#
_symmetry.space_group_name_H-M   'P 1'
#
loop_
_entity.id
_entity.type
_entity.pdbx_description
1 polymer ?
#
loop_
_entity_poly.entity_id
_entity_poly.type
_entity_poly.pdbx_seq_one_letter_code
_entity_poly.pdbx_strand_id
1 'polypeptide(L)'
;NEFFDALPIRQFQRAAEGWREVVVTLTDDRLCAALNDPTPFAGLAHRLADTRDGDVIETCAAAKPVMQAIETRIGRHGGAALIVDYGGWRSTGDTFQALENHAYADPFAHPGRADLTAHVDFEALALAAPRLTRSALTPQGVLLRALGIDARAARLAQGLTGSALENHLAAHRRLTDASEMGTLFKALALVAPGSPLPPGFAPKT
;
A
#
# COMPACT_ATOMS: atom_id res chain seq x y z
N ASN A 1 5.07 -0.13 -8.51
CA ASN A 1 4.75 1.22 -8.04
C ASN A 1 3.28 1.38 -8.25
N GLU A 2 2.51 1.68 -7.21
CA GLU A 2 1.05 1.96 -7.29
C GLU A 2 0.34 0.89 -8.11
N PHE A 3 0.46 -0.35 -7.65
CA PHE A 3 -0.16 -1.49 -8.31
C PHE A 3 -1.04 -2.28 -7.35
N PHE A 4 -0.58 -2.49 -6.11
CA PHE A 4 -1.28 -3.36 -5.17
C PHE A 4 -2.48 -2.66 -4.53
N ASP A 5 -2.45 -1.35 -4.55
CA ASP A 5 -3.38 -0.41 -3.96
C ASP A 5 -4.67 -0.24 -4.78
N ALA A 6 -4.56 -0.48 -6.09
CA ALA A 6 -5.67 -0.57 -7.04
C ALA A 6 -6.28 -1.99 -7.12
N LEU A 7 -5.72 -2.98 -6.40
CA LEU A 7 -6.29 -4.33 -6.39
C LEU A 7 -7.55 -4.39 -5.51
N PRO A 8 -8.55 -5.21 -5.86
CA PRO A 8 -9.79 -5.29 -5.11
C PRO A 8 -9.55 -5.82 -3.68
N ILE A 9 -10.11 -5.10 -2.71
CA ILE A 9 -10.10 -5.46 -1.30
C ILE A 9 -11.47 -5.99 -0.84
N ARG A 10 -11.46 -6.66 0.30
CA ARG A 10 -12.65 -6.92 1.13
C ARG A 10 -12.42 -6.29 2.50
N GLN A 11 -13.42 -5.60 3.03
CA GLN A 11 -13.35 -4.98 4.35
C GLN A 11 -14.17 -5.78 5.37
N PHE A 12 -13.65 -5.90 6.58
CA PHE A 12 -14.27 -6.63 7.67
C PHE A 12 -14.21 -5.79 8.94
N GLN A 13 -15.37 -5.53 9.53
CA GLN A 13 -15.46 -4.90 10.85
C GLN A 13 -15.46 -5.97 11.95
N ARG A 14 -14.64 -5.77 12.96
CA ARG A 14 -14.55 -6.64 14.13
C ARG A 14 -15.86 -6.60 14.92
N ALA A 15 -16.40 -7.78 15.24
CA ALA A 15 -17.60 -7.93 16.05
C ALA A 15 -17.43 -9.05 17.08
N ALA A 16 -17.30 -8.73 18.37
CA ALA A 16 -17.19 -9.64 19.53
C ALA A 16 -16.34 -10.92 19.32
N GLU A 17 -16.89 -11.99 18.73
CA GLU A 17 -16.20 -13.28 18.48
C GLU A 17 -15.90 -13.56 17.00
N GLY A 18 -16.32 -12.68 16.09
CA GLY A 18 -16.12 -12.82 14.65
C GLY A 18 -15.96 -11.48 13.92
N TRP A 19 -16.43 -11.47 12.68
CA TRP A 19 -16.28 -10.37 11.74
C TRP A 19 -17.60 -10.13 11.00
N ARG A 20 -17.92 -8.86 10.78
CA ARG A 20 -18.97 -8.44 9.85
C ARG A 20 -18.28 -8.00 8.56
N GLU A 21 -18.58 -8.65 7.46
CA GLU A 21 -18.12 -8.17 6.16
C GLU A 21 -18.86 -6.90 5.78
N VAL A 22 -18.12 -5.89 5.32
CA VAL A 22 -18.68 -4.71 4.67
C VAL A 22 -19.06 -5.10 3.25
N VAL A 23 -20.33 -4.94 2.93
CA VAL A 23 -20.90 -5.24 1.60
C VAL A 23 -21.50 -3.99 1.00
N VAL A 24 -21.64 -3.98 -0.32
CA VAL A 24 -22.35 -2.92 -1.03
C VAL A 24 -23.83 -3.28 -1.10
N THR A 25 -24.70 -2.37 -0.68
CA THR A 25 -26.16 -2.49 -0.79
C THR A 25 -26.78 -1.29 -1.50
N LEU A 26 -28.08 -1.37 -1.76
CA LEU A 26 -28.88 -0.29 -2.35
C LEU A 26 -29.89 0.22 -1.31
N THR A 27 -29.83 1.52 -1.00
CA THR A 27 -30.81 2.22 -0.14
C THR A 27 -31.26 3.48 -0.86
N ASP A 28 -32.57 3.69 -1.02
CA ASP A 28 -33.15 4.85 -1.73
C ASP A 28 -32.49 5.11 -3.10
N ASP A 29 -32.32 4.04 -3.89
CA ASP A 29 -31.64 4.03 -5.20
C ASP A 29 -30.18 4.53 -5.20
N ARG A 30 -29.51 4.52 -4.03
CA ARG A 30 -28.10 4.87 -3.86
C ARG A 30 -27.31 3.69 -3.32
N LEU A 31 -26.11 3.49 -3.85
CA LEU A 31 -25.18 2.51 -3.29
C LEU A 31 -24.67 3.02 -1.94
N CYS A 32 -24.53 2.12 -0.97
CA CYS A 32 -23.91 2.41 0.31
C CYS A 32 -23.29 1.15 0.93
N ALA A 33 -22.43 1.34 1.92
CA ALA A 33 -21.93 0.26 2.75
C ALA A 33 -23.04 -0.30 3.66
N ALA A 34 -23.05 -1.62 3.84
CA ALA A 34 -23.80 -2.33 4.85
C ALA A 34 -22.94 -3.41 5.49
N LEU A 35 -23.37 -3.92 6.64
CA LEU A 35 -22.67 -4.97 7.37
C LEU A 35 -23.49 -6.25 7.36
N ASN A 36 -22.85 -7.36 7.01
CA ASN A 36 -23.43 -8.68 7.23
C ASN A 36 -23.53 -9.03 8.72
N ASP A 37 -24.22 -10.13 9.00
CA ASP A 37 -24.22 -10.75 10.32
C ASP A 37 -22.80 -11.20 10.72
N PRO A 38 -22.46 -11.15 12.01
CA PRO A 38 -21.13 -11.47 12.46
C PRO A 38 -20.88 -12.97 12.31
N THR A 39 -19.79 -13.33 11.63
CA THR A 39 -19.40 -14.72 11.40
C THR A 39 -17.89 -14.90 11.62
N PRO A 40 -17.44 -16.07 12.10
CA PRO A 40 -16.01 -16.39 12.09
C PRO A 40 -15.45 -16.36 10.67
N PHE A 41 -14.29 -15.72 10.49
CA PHE A 41 -13.59 -15.69 9.21
C PHE A 41 -12.16 -16.20 9.39
N ALA A 42 -11.88 -17.40 8.89
CA ALA A 42 -10.60 -18.09 9.10
C ALA A 42 -9.39 -17.27 8.62
N GLY A 43 -9.55 -16.50 7.53
CA GLY A 43 -8.51 -15.62 7.01
C GLY A 43 -8.09 -14.51 7.98
N LEU A 44 -8.94 -14.15 8.94
CA LEU A 44 -8.68 -13.12 9.95
C LEU A 44 -8.66 -13.68 11.38
N ALA A 45 -8.61 -15.00 11.56
CA ALA A 45 -8.52 -15.60 12.89
C ALA A 45 -7.29 -15.08 13.67
N HIS A 46 -6.17 -14.87 12.98
CA HIS A 46 -4.94 -14.32 13.56
C HIS A 46 -5.04 -12.86 14.00
N ARG A 47 -6.06 -12.11 13.53
CA ARG A 47 -6.30 -10.71 13.89
C ARG A 47 -7.26 -10.55 15.06
N LEU A 48 -7.90 -11.62 15.53
CA LEU A 48 -8.83 -11.55 16.68
C LEU A 48 -8.15 -11.09 17.97
N ALA A 49 -6.84 -11.38 18.11
CA ALA A 49 -6.05 -11.03 19.29
C ALA A 49 -5.48 -9.61 19.25
N ASP A 50 -5.39 -8.98 18.06
CA ASP A 50 -4.79 -7.65 17.87
C ASP A 50 -5.79 -6.58 17.40
N THR A 51 -7.09 -6.88 17.45
CA THR A 51 -8.19 -5.96 17.09
C THR A 51 -9.26 -5.87 18.19
N ARG A 52 -10.00 -4.76 18.18
CA ARG A 52 -11.09 -4.42 19.10
C ARG A 52 -12.40 -4.29 18.33
N ASP A 53 -13.51 -4.41 19.04
CA ASP A 53 -14.84 -4.25 18.45
C ASP A 53 -14.95 -2.93 17.67
N GLY A 54 -15.44 -2.99 16.43
CA GLY A 54 -15.51 -1.83 15.53
C GLY A 54 -14.27 -1.60 14.66
N ASP A 55 -13.11 -2.18 14.97
CA ASP A 55 -11.91 -2.08 14.11
C ASP A 55 -12.20 -2.66 12.72
N VAL A 56 -11.73 -1.99 11.67
CA VAL A 56 -11.87 -2.44 10.28
C VAL A 56 -10.55 -3.05 9.82
N ILE A 57 -10.62 -4.23 9.22
CA ILE A 57 -9.49 -4.91 8.56
C ILE A 57 -9.81 -5.12 7.09
N GLU A 58 -8.84 -4.78 6.25
CA GLU A 58 -8.94 -4.94 4.81
C GLU A 58 -8.06 -6.11 4.36
N THR A 59 -8.54 -6.90 3.42
CA THR A 59 -7.80 -8.03 2.85
C THR A 59 -7.80 -7.95 1.34
N CYS A 60 -6.67 -8.28 0.70
CA CYS A 60 -6.52 -8.29 -0.75
C CYS A 60 -6.17 -9.70 -1.24
N ALA A 61 -7.20 -10.50 -1.55
CA ALA A 61 -6.99 -11.88 -2.03
C ALA A 61 -6.24 -11.91 -3.38
N ALA A 62 -6.44 -10.89 -4.22
CA ALA A 62 -5.81 -10.77 -5.53
C ALA A 62 -4.29 -10.54 -5.46
N ALA A 63 -3.77 -9.97 -4.36
CA ALA A 63 -2.34 -9.74 -4.21
C ALA A 63 -1.53 -11.05 -4.09
N LYS A 64 -2.09 -12.08 -3.45
CA LYS A 64 -1.39 -13.35 -3.19
C LYS A 64 -0.89 -14.04 -4.48
N PRO A 65 -1.72 -14.30 -5.52
CA PRO A 65 -1.23 -14.94 -6.74
C PRO A 65 -0.17 -14.09 -7.47
N VAL A 66 -0.26 -12.75 -7.41
CA VAL A 66 0.78 -11.86 -7.97
C VAL A 66 2.11 -12.07 -7.25
N MET A 67 2.09 -12.08 -5.91
CA MET A 67 3.27 -12.30 -5.09
C MET A 67 3.89 -13.69 -5.32
N GLN A 68 3.06 -14.73 -5.48
CA GLN A 68 3.53 -16.08 -5.80
C GLN A 68 4.19 -16.16 -7.19
N ALA A 69 3.69 -15.40 -8.16
CA ALA A 69 4.32 -15.30 -9.49
C ALA A 69 5.69 -14.59 -9.40
N ILE A 70 5.79 -13.52 -8.62
CA ILE A 70 7.06 -12.82 -8.33
C ILE A 70 8.05 -13.77 -7.66
N GLU A 71 7.63 -14.48 -6.61
CA GLU A 71 8.45 -15.47 -5.92
C GLU A 71 8.97 -16.56 -6.87
N THR A 72 8.07 -17.12 -7.68
CA THR A 72 8.44 -18.17 -8.64
C THR A 72 9.48 -17.68 -9.65
N ARG A 73 9.31 -16.45 -10.16
CA ARG A 73 10.22 -15.86 -11.14
C ARG A 73 11.59 -15.59 -10.54
N ILE A 74 11.64 -14.95 -9.38
CA ILE A 74 12.91 -14.65 -8.69
C ILE A 74 13.60 -15.93 -8.24
N GLY A 75 12.86 -16.92 -7.72
CA GLY A 75 13.43 -18.20 -7.29
C GLY A 75 14.04 -19.00 -8.44
N ARG A 76 13.49 -18.92 -9.65
CA ARG A 76 13.99 -19.65 -10.83
C ARG A 76 15.12 -18.92 -11.56
N HIS A 77 15.08 -17.60 -11.60
CA HIS A 77 15.93 -16.81 -12.50
C HIS A 77 16.80 -15.79 -11.78
N GLY A 78 16.73 -15.72 -10.45
CA GLY A 78 17.33 -14.64 -9.66
C GLY A 78 16.62 -13.30 -9.91
N GLY A 79 17.25 -12.23 -9.41
CA GLY A 79 16.75 -10.87 -9.52
C GLY A 79 16.07 -10.37 -8.25
N ALA A 80 15.33 -9.27 -8.40
CA ALA A 80 14.69 -8.55 -7.31
C ALA A 80 13.34 -7.99 -7.74
N ALA A 81 12.46 -7.77 -6.77
CA ALA A 81 11.25 -6.97 -6.91
C ALA A 81 11.30 -5.79 -5.94
N LEU A 82 10.92 -4.61 -6.43
CA LEU A 82 10.73 -3.41 -5.62
C LEU A 82 9.24 -3.05 -5.67
N ILE A 83 8.59 -3.15 -4.51
CA ILE A 83 7.18 -2.80 -4.34
C ILE A 83 7.15 -1.46 -3.63
N VAL A 84 6.54 -0.46 -4.27
CA VAL A 84 6.40 0.90 -3.75
C VAL A 84 4.94 1.26 -3.84
N ASP A 85 4.34 1.53 -2.69
CA ASP A 85 2.91 1.79 -2.58
C ASP A 85 2.58 2.49 -1.25
N TYR A 86 1.40 3.10 -1.14
CA TYR A 86 0.94 3.69 0.12
C TYR A 86 0.29 2.64 1.02
N GLY A 87 0.63 2.68 2.30
CA GLY A 87 0.18 1.68 3.27
C GLY A 87 1.15 1.47 4.42
N GLY A 88 1.08 0.30 5.04
CA GLY A 88 1.79 -0.03 6.27
C GLY A 88 2.17 -1.50 6.39
N TRP A 89 2.90 -1.84 7.46
CA TRP A 89 3.26 -3.24 7.72
C TRP A 89 2.01 -4.08 8.03
N ARG A 90 1.16 -3.61 8.94
CA ARG A 90 -0.20 -4.12 9.15
C ARG A 90 -1.15 -2.94 9.06
N SER A 91 -2.23 -3.08 8.30
CA SER A 91 -3.28 -2.06 8.26
C SER A 91 -4.40 -2.39 9.27
N THR A 92 -4.94 -1.34 9.88
CA THR A 92 -6.18 -1.33 10.67
C THR A 92 -6.86 0.01 10.40
N GLY A 93 -8.13 -0.02 10.06
CA GLY A 93 -8.92 1.14 9.67
C GLY A 93 -9.56 0.98 8.29
N ASP A 94 -10.55 1.82 8.02
CA ASP A 94 -11.13 1.99 6.70
C ASP A 94 -10.19 2.87 5.87
N THR A 95 -9.58 2.28 4.85
CA THR A 95 -8.65 2.97 3.95
C THR A 95 -9.15 2.98 2.51
N PHE A 96 -10.37 2.46 2.28
CA PHE A 96 -11.01 2.50 0.99
C PHE A 96 -11.45 3.93 0.67
N GLN A 97 -10.83 4.50 -0.35
CA GLN A 97 -11.06 5.89 -0.74
C GLN A 97 -11.37 5.97 -2.22
N ALA A 98 -12.07 7.04 -2.57
CA ALA A 98 -12.25 7.46 -3.94
C ALA A 98 -11.65 8.84 -4.16
N LEU A 99 -11.00 9.04 -5.30
CA LEU A 99 -10.47 10.31 -5.74
C LEU A 99 -11.11 10.72 -7.06
N GLU A 100 -11.71 11.91 -7.08
CA GLU A 100 -12.27 12.52 -8.28
C GLU A 100 -11.79 13.98 -8.35
N ASN A 101 -11.25 14.40 -9.50
CA ASN A 101 -10.76 15.76 -9.71
C ASN A 101 -9.76 16.26 -8.63
N HIS A 102 -8.85 15.37 -8.19
CA HIS A 102 -7.85 15.64 -7.15
C HIS A 102 -8.42 15.92 -5.74
N ALA A 103 -9.66 15.49 -5.47
CA ALA A 103 -10.27 15.58 -4.14
C ALA A 103 -10.85 14.23 -3.71
N TYR A 104 -10.96 14.03 -2.40
CA TYR A 104 -11.68 12.89 -1.85
C TYR A 104 -13.16 12.94 -2.27
N ALA A 105 -13.67 11.79 -2.71
CA ALA A 105 -15.04 11.58 -3.08
C ALA A 105 -15.63 10.43 -2.26
N ASP A 106 -16.97 10.37 -2.21
CA ASP A 106 -17.67 9.21 -1.69
C ASP A 106 -17.48 8.03 -2.68
N PRO A 107 -16.91 6.89 -2.25
CA PRO A 107 -16.69 5.73 -3.10
C PRO A 107 -17.95 5.14 -3.75
N PHE A 108 -19.12 5.40 -3.18
CA PHE A 108 -20.39 4.87 -3.66
C PHE A 108 -21.17 5.84 -4.56
N ALA A 109 -20.78 7.12 -4.62
CA ALA A 109 -21.55 8.15 -5.33
C ALA A 109 -21.49 7.98 -6.86
N HIS A 110 -20.31 7.73 -7.42
CA HIS A 110 -20.10 7.71 -8.87
C HIS A 110 -19.25 6.51 -9.34
N PRO A 111 -19.77 5.26 -9.22
CA PRO A 111 -19.03 4.06 -9.60
C PRO A 111 -18.52 4.12 -11.05
N GLY A 112 -17.25 3.81 -11.24
CA GLY A 112 -16.58 3.84 -12.54
C GLY A 112 -16.15 5.23 -13.02
N ARG A 113 -16.39 6.30 -12.25
CA ARG A 113 -15.97 7.68 -12.58
C ARG A 113 -14.89 8.24 -11.67
N ALA A 114 -14.78 7.72 -10.44
CA ALA A 114 -13.71 8.05 -9.51
C ALA A 114 -12.65 6.95 -9.50
N ASP A 115 -11.41 7.34 -9.23
CA ASP A 115 -10.31 6.40 -8.98
C ASP A 115 -10.45 5.82 -7.58
N LEU A 116 -10.32 4.50 -7.44
CA LEU A 116 -10.52 3.80 -6.18
C LEU A 116 -9.19 3.27 -5.67
N THR A 117 -8.95 3.45 -4.37
CA THR A 117 -7.64 3.18 -3.78
C THR A 117 -7.80 2.63 -2.37
N ALA A 118 -6.86 1.80 -1.93
CA ALA A 118 -6.80 1.28 -0.56
C ALA A 118 -5.35 1.06 -0.12
N HIS A 119 -5.08 1.24 1.18
CA HIS A 119 -3.75 1.02 1.74
C HIS A 119 -3.28 -0.43 1.55
N VAL A 120 -2.03 -0.56 1.16
CA VAL A 120 -1.38 -1.87 1.00
C VAL A 120 -0.91 -2.42 2.36
N ASP A 121 -1.31 -3.66 2.64
CA ASP A 121 -0.77 -4.47 3.75
C ASP A 121 0.52 -5.18 3.31
N PHE A 122 1.67 -4.60 3.67
CA PHE A 122 2.98 -5.13 3.27
C PHE A 122 3.37 -6.42 3.99
N GLU A 123 2.78 -6.72 5.16
CA GLU A 123 2.98 -8.01 5.82
C GLU A 123 2.31 -9.12 5.01
N ALA A 124 1.07 -8.91 4.55
CA ALA A 124 0.36 -9.86 3.71
C ALA A 124 1.12 -10.14 2.39
N LEU A 125 1.69 -9.10 1.77
CA LEU A 125 2.55 -9.27 0.58
C LEU A 125 3.79 -10.12 0.90
N ALA A 126 4.47 -9.84 2.01
CA ALA A 126 5.65 -10.61 2.43
C ALA A 126 5.33 -12.07 2.76
N LEU A 127 4.21 -12.33 3.44
CA LEU A 127 3.75 -13.68 3.78
C LEU A 127 3.33 -14.47 2.55
N ALA A 128 2.94 -13.81 1.46
CA ALA A 128 2.59 -14.45 0.18
C ALA A 128 3.82 -14.87 -0.65
N ALA A 129 5.03 -14.42 -0.30
CA ALA A 129 6.30 -14.79 -0.93
C ALA A 129 7.35 -15.25 0.11
N PRO A 130 7.05 -16.29 0.92
CA PRO A 130 7.83 -16.65 2.11
C PRO A 130 9.24 -17.18 1.80
N ARG A 131 9.52 -17.59 0.56
CA ARG A 131 10.84 -18.11 0.15
C ARG A 131 11.79 -17.01 -0.32
N LEU A 132 11.34 -15.77 -0.44
CA LEU A 132 12.21 -14.64 -0.76
C LEU A 132 12.76 -14.00 0.52
N THR A 133 13.98 -13.47 0.43
CA THR A 133 14.50 -12.57 1.46
C THR A 133 13.93 -11.18 1.22
N ARG A 134 13.40 -10.56 2.28
CA ARG A 134 12.84 -9.22 2.23
C ARG A 134 13.69 -8.20 2.97
N SER A 135 13.62 -6.94 2.54
CA SER A 135 14.10 -5.81 3.32
C SER A 135 13.19 -5.51 4.53
N ALA A 136 13.64 -4.61 5.39
CA ALA A 136 12.74 -3.81 6.22
C ALA A 136 11.82 -2.95 5.33
N LEU A 137 10.61 -2.66 5.83
CA LEU A 137 9.72 -1.72 5.17
C LEU A 137 10.29 -0.31 5.33
N THR A 138 10.56 0.37 4.22
CA THR A 138 11.29 1.65 4.23
C THR A 138 10.38 2.78 3.72
N PRO A 139 10.24 3.90 4.43
CA PRO A 139 9.52 5.06 3.91
C PRO A 139 10.14 5.58 2.60
N GLN A 140 9.30 5.98 1.63
CA GLN A 140 9.76 6.44 0.31
C GLN A 140 10.79 7.56 0.41
N GLY A 141 10.53 8.57 1.24
CA GLY A 141 11.43 9.70 1.40
C GLY A 141 12.79 9.31 1.99
N VAL A 142 12.85 8.24 2.79
CA VAL A 142 14.11 7.70 3.31
C VAL A 142 14.86 6.97 2.20
N LEU A 143 14.17 6.10 1.45
CA LEU A 143 14.74 5.37 0.33
C LEU A 143 15.32 6.30 -0.74
N LEU A 144 14.53 7.29 -1.20
CA LEU A 144 14.95 8.20 -2.25
C LEU A 144 16.17 9.04 -1.84
N ARG A 145 16.25 9.47 -0.58
CA ARG A 145 17.42 10.18 -0.06
C ARG A 145 18.65 9.28 0.02
N ALA A 146 18.48 8.03 0.46
CA ALA A 146 19.57 7.05 0.46
C ALA A 146 20.10 6.76 -0.96
N LEU A 147 19.26 6.92 -1.99
CA LEU A 147 19.63 6.80 -3.41
C LEU A 147 20.14 8.12 -4.03
N GLY A 148 20.27 9.19 -3.24
CA GLY A 148 20.87 10.46 -3.69
C GLY A 148 19.92 11.41 -4.43
N ILE A 149 18.61 11.34 -4.18
CA ILE A 149 17.64 12.22 -4.85
C ILE A 149 17.94 13.71 -4.62
N ASP A 150 18.45 14.10 -3.44
CA ASP A 150 18.72 15.50 -3.10
C ASP A 150 19.83 16.09 -4.00
N ALA A 151 20.92 15.34 -4.19
CA ALA A 151 22.01 15.75 -5.07
C ALA A 151 21.55 15.83 -6.54
N ARG A 152 20.70 14.88 -6.97
CA ARG A 152 20.13 14.89 -8.32
C ARG A 152 19.19 16.08 -8.52
N ALA A 153 18.33 16.37 -7.55
CA ALA A 153 17.40 17.49 -7.59
C ALA A 153 18.15 18.82 -7.64
N ALA A 154 19.17 19.00 -6.80
CA ALA A 154 20.01 20.21 -6.81
C ALA A 154 20.69 20.42 -8.16
N ARG A 155 21.22 19.35 -8.78
CA ARG A 155 21.87 19.44 -10.09
C ARG A 155 20.90 19.81 -11.22
N LEU A 156 19.69 19.23 -11.21
CA LEU A 156 18.66 19.56 -12.20
C LEU A 156 18.15 21.00 -12.05
N ALA A 157 18.12 21.52 -10.82
CA ALA A 157 17.69 22.89 -10.54
C ALA A 157 18.62 23.98 -11.10
N GLN A 158 19.91 23.68 -11.35
CA GLN A 158 20.92 24.68 -11.73
C GLN A 158 20.60 25.51 -12.98
N GLY A 159 19.80 24.97 -13.90
CA GLY A 159 19.39 25.65 -15.13
C GLY A 159 17.93 26.12 -15.14
N LEU A 160 17.20 25.92 -14.05
CA LEU A 160 15.77 26.25 -13.97
C LEU A 160 15.55 27.62 -13.36
N THR A 161 14.56 28.35 -13.86
CA THR A 161 14.14 29.64 -13.32
C THR A 161 12.61 29.76 -13.36
N GLY A 162 12.06 30.70 -12.59
CA GLY A 162 10.62 30.93 -12.50
C GLY A 162 9.82 29.68 -12.14
N SER A 163 8.67 29.50 -12.79
CA SER A 163 7.74 28.39 -12.52
C SER A 163 8.36 27.00 -12.70
N ALA A 164 9.34 26.86 -13.60
CA ALA A 164 10.01 25.57 -13.79
C ALA A 164 10.83 25.17 -12.56
N LEU A 165 11.51 26.13 -11.92
CA LEU A 165 12.25 25.89 -10.68
C LEU A 165 11.30 25.61 -9.52
N GLU A 166 10.24 26.41 -9.38
CA GLU A 166 9.22 26.25 -8.34
C GLU A 166 8.56 24.86 -8.41
N ASN A 167 8.15 24.43 -9.60
CA ASN A 167 7.55 23.11 -9.83
C ASN A 167 8.53 21.98 -9.50
N HIS A 168 9.81 22.13 -9.86
CA HIS A 168 10.85 21.14 -9.57
C HIS A 168 11.09 20.98 -8.05
N LEU A 169 11.20 22.10 -7.33
CA LEU A 169 11.35 22.10 -5.88
C LEU A 169 10.10 21.52 -5.19
N ALA A 170 8.91 21.88 -5.66
CA ALA A 170 7.65 21.34 -5.16
C ALA A 170 7.55 19.82 -5.39
N ALA A 171 7.95 19.32 -6.56
CA ALA A 171 7.94 17.88 -6.87
C ALA A 171 8.93 17.10 -5.99
N HIS A 172 10.15 17.63 -5.79
CA HIS A 172 11.13 17.03 -4.88
C HIS A 172 10.60 16.97 -3.45
N ARG A 173 10.02 18.08 -2.95
CA ARG A 173 9.37 18.11 -1.64
C ARG A 173 8.25 17.08 -1.56
N ARG A 174 7.33 17.06 -2.52
CA ARG A 174 6.19 16.13 -2.54
C ARG A 174 6.62 14.67 -2.43
N LEU A 175 7.69 14.27 -3.11
CA LEU A 175 8.20 12.90 -3.09
C LEU A 175 8.92 12.52 -1.79
N THR A 176 9.52 13.48 -1.08
CA THR A 176 10.50 13.20 -0.02
C THR A 176 10.11 13.69 1.36
N ASP A 177 9.27 14.72 1.47
CA ASP A 177 8.86 15.34 2.72
C ASP A 177 7.92 14.42 3.50
N ALA A 178 8.10 14.37 4.81
CA ALA A 178 7.34 13.48 5.69
C ALA A 178 5.86 13.88 5.79
N SER A 179 5.53 15.16 5.58
CA SER A 179 4.16 15.67 5.52
C SER A 179 3.45 15.41 4.18
N GLU A 180 4.18 14.89 3.20
CA GLU A 180 3.71 14.57 1.85
C GLU A 180 3.86 13.05 1.61
N MET A 181 4.34 12.63 0.44
CA MET A 181 4.49 11.20 0.11
C MET A 181 5.63 10.52 0.86
N GLY A 182 6.55 11.28 1.48
CA GLY A 182 7.81 10.75 2.00
C GLY A 182 7.64 9.72 3.12
N THR A 183 6.59 9.85 3.93
CA THR A 183 6.21 8.80 4.91
C THR A 183 4.96 8.04 4.53
N LEU A 184 4.06 8.62 3.72
CA LEU A 184 2.85 7.96 3.28
C LEU A 184 3.17 6.70 2.46
N PHE A 185 4.04 6.84 1.45
CA PHE A 185 4.51 5.73 0.63
C PHE A 185 5.58 4.92 1.34
N LYS A 186 5.51 3.60 1.15
CA LYS A 186 6.48 2.63 1.65
C LYS A 186 7.07 1.85 0.50
N ALA A 187 8.28 1.36 0.72
CA ALA A 187 9.00 0.52 -0.22
C ALA A 187 9.45 -0.78 0.46
N LEU A 188 9.26 -1.89 -0.24
CA LEU A 188 9.71 -3.22 0.15
C LEU A 188 10.51 -3.84 -0.99
N ALA A 189 11.72 -4.29 -0.69
CA ALA A 189 12.53 -5.08 -1.62
C ALA A 189 12.41 -6.56 -1.29
N LEU A 190 12.32 -7.38 -2.35
CA LEU A 190 12.33 -8.83 -2.29
C LEU A 190 13.41 -9.37 -3.21
N VAL A 191 14.24 -10.28 -2.72
CA VAL A 191 15.36 -10.88 -3.45
C VAL A 191 15.43 -12.39 -3.22
N ALA A 192 16.15 -13.10 -4.08
CA ALA A 192 16.43 -14.51 -3.86
C ALA A 192 17.23 -14.72 -2.54
N PRO A 193 17.01 -15.82 -1.80
CA PRO A 193 17.80 -16.14 -0.61
C PRO A 193 19.31 -16.04 -0.83
N GLY A 194 20.01 -15.40 0.11
CA GLY A 194 21.47 -15.20 0.03
C GLY A 194 21.92 -14.09 -0.92
N SER A 195 21.00 -13.44 -1.65
CA SER A 195 21.34 -12.27 -2.47
C SER A 195 21.43 -11.01 -1.61
N PRO A 196 22.31 -10.04 -1.95
CA PRO A 196 22.32 -8.75 -1.29
C PRO A 196 21.03 -7.98 -1.57
N LEU A 197 20.59 -7.18 -0.59
CA LEU A 197 19.49 -6.25 -0.81
C LEU A 197 19.92 -5.12 -1.76
N PRO A 198 19.00 -4.57 -2.58
CA PRO A 198 19.29 -3.43 -3.42
C PRO A 198 19.73 -2.21 -2.57
N PRO A 199 20.56 -1.31 -3.11
CA PRO A 199 20.98 -0.09 -2.41
C PRO A 199 19.78 0.70 -1.86
N GLY A 200 19.96 1.30 -0.68
CA GLY A 200 18.91 2.06 0.01
C GLY A 200 17.93 1.23 0.83
N PHE A 201 17.98 -0.11 0.74
CA PHE A 201 17.18 -1.01 1.58
C PHE A 201 18.02 -1.64 2.68
N ALA A 202 17.47 -1.67 3.90
CA ALA A 202 18.08 -2.34 5.06
C ALA A 202 17.49 -3.75 5.26
N PRO A 203 18.24 -4.69 5.84
CA PRO A 203 17.69 -5.99 6.24
C PRO A 203 16.57 -5.84 7.26
N LYS A 204 15.64 -6.81 7.29
CA LYS A 204 14.67 -6.92 8.38
C LYS A 204 15.43 -7.16 9.69
N THR A 205 15.26 -6.28 10.67
CA THR A 205 15.67 -6.50 12.06
C THR A 205 14.82 -7.58 12.73
#